data_AF-A0A6M0GCI6-F1
#
_entry.id   AF-A0A6M0GCI6-F1
#
_cell.length_a   1.000
_cell.length_b   1.000
_cell.length_c   1.000
_cell.angle_alpha   90.00
_cell.angle_beta   90.00
_cell.angle_gamma   90.00
#
_symmetry.space_group_name_H-M   'P 1'
#
loop_
_entity.id
_entity.type
_entity.pdbx_description
1 polymer ?
#
loop_
_entity_poly.entity_id
_entity_poly.type
_entity_poly.pdbx_seq_one_letter_code
_entity_poly.pdbx_strand_id
1 'polypeptide(L)'
;MNNLQKVLENFIDKNQDKKTVENSSIVISQVTYWTNKEPDLTDIILKLILENNFHVLDSEEEDKVEYFVQNYIIKNWRNGAASQHLKTICHQIIRHQQKTKVLLKLYQVLSSEKVQTDDTLEVKALLQSNLLVTEHGQLKVHNPIYKAVFSKEWVEEELESVNKLQPSPRDIEKNQTTDKFNIIN
;
A
#
# COMPACT_ATOMS: atom_id res chain seq x y z
N MET A 1 20.67 10.81 13.07
CA MET A 1 19.63 9.82 13.40
C MET A 1 18.63 9.75 12.25
N ASN A 2 18.46 8.59 11.61
CA ASN A 2 17.45 8.38 10.57
C ASN A 2 16.04 8.41 11.21
N ASN A 3 15.01 8.80 10.45
CA ASN A 3 13.61 8.86 10.90
C ASN A 3 13.15 7.54 11.52
N LEU A 4 13.55 6.38 10.97
CA LEU A 4 13.21 5.09 11.56
C LEU A 4 13.77 4.93 12.97
N GLN A 5 15.03 5.31 13.20
CA GLN A 5 15.66 5.18 14.51
C GLN A 5 14.92 5.99 15.59
N LYS A 6 14.48 7.21 15.25
CA LYS A 6 13.63 8.04 16.12
C LYS A 6 12.32 7.36 16.50
N VAL A 7 11.68 6.70 15.53
CA VAL A 7 10.42 5.96 15.75
C VAL A 7 10.64 4.80 16.72
N LEU A 8 11.71 4.01 16.51
CA LEU A 8 12.01 2.86 17.36
C LEU A 8 12.38 3.27 18.79
N GLU A 9 13.19 4.31 18.97
CA GLU A 9 13.56 4.84 20.30
C GLU A 9 12.31 5.33 21.05
N ASN A 10 11.43 6.10 20.39
CA ASN A 10 10.18 6.58 20.97
C ASN A 10 9.27 5.42 21.43
N PHE A 11 9.19 4.34 20.64
CA PHE A 11 8.44 3.15 21.03
C PHE A 11 9.04 2.47 22.27
N ILE A 12 10.36 2.31 22.32
CA ILE A 12 11.06 1.70 23.46
C ILE A 12 10.81 2.51 24.73
N ASP A 13 11.00 3.84 24.67
CA ASP A 13 10.83 4.74 25.81
C ASP A 13 9.40 4.66 26.36
N LYS A 14 8.39 4.75 25.49
CA LYS A 14 6.98 4.66 25.90
C LYS A 14 6.58 3.30 26.44
N ASN A 15 7.19 2.22 25.94
CA ASN A 15 6.91 0.88 26.42
C ASN A 15 7.51 0.62 27.81
N GLN A 16 8.57 1.33 28.23
CA GLN A 16 9.10 1.24 29.60
C GLN A 16 8.07 1.69 30.63
N ASP A 17 7.34 2.76 30.33
CA ASP A 17 6.32 3.32 31.22
C ASP A 17 5.03 2.47 31.22
N LYS A 18 4.55 2.06 30.04
CA LYS A 18 3.27 1.36 29.90
C LYS A 18 3.35 -0.15 30.13
N LYS A 19 4.52 -0.77 29.91
CA LYS A 19 4.73 -2.22 29.90
C LYS A 19 3.70 -2.97 29.05
N THR A 20 3.43 -2.45 27.85
CA THR A 20 2.45 -3.04 26.94
C THR A 20 2.98 -4.33 26.33
N VAL A 21 4.27 -4.37 25.99
CA VAL A 21 4.95 -5.51 25.38
C VAL A 21 6.12 -5.96 26.27
N GLU A 22 6.27 -7.27 26.49
CA GLU A 22 7.42 -7.84 27.21
C GLU A 22 8.70 -7.81 26.37
N ASN A 23 8.68 -8.39 25.17
CA ASN A 23 9.82 -8.38 24.25
C ASN A 23 9.69 -7.34 23.12
N SER A 24 10.08 -6.10 23.41
CA SER A 24 10.08 -5.01 22.42
C SER A 24 10.97 -5.30 21.21
N SER A 25 12.02 -6.11 21.35
CA SER A 25 12.91 -6.47 20.24
C SER A 25 12.23 -7.36 19.21
N ILE A 26 11.45 -8.36 19.64
CA ILE A 26 10.67 -9.21 18.73
C ILE A 26 9.62 -8.36 18.00
N VAL A 27 8.87 -7.52 18.73
CA VAL A 27 7.86 -6.64 18.11
C VAL A 27 8.48 -5.70 17.08
N ILE A 28 9.60 -5.04 17.41
CA ILE A 28 10.30 -4.17 16.45
C ILE A 28 10.76 -4.97 15.23
N SER A 29 11.33 -6.16 15.42
CA SER A 29 11.77 -7.02 14.31
C SER A 29 10.61 -7.36 13.38
N GLN A 30 9.48 -7.80 13.93
CA GLN A 30 8.30 -8.18 13.17
C GLN A 30 7.65 -7.00 12.47
N VAL A 31 7.47 -5.87 13.15
CA VAL A 31 6.90 -4.67 12.53
C VAL A 31 7.80 -4.17 11.41
N THR A 32 9.13 -4.12 11.62
CA THR A 32 10.05 -3.69 10.57
C THR A 32 10.13 -4.65 9.38
N TYR A 33 9.88 -5.94 9.60
CA TYR A 33 9.66 -6.91 8.53
C TYR A 33 8.38 -6.58 7.73
N TRP A 34 7.24 -6.42 8.39
CA TRP A 34 5.95 -6.12 7.75
C TRP A 34 5.93 -4.79 6.99
N THR A 35 6.71 -3.80 7.43
CA THR A 35 6.80 -2.48 6.80
C THR A 35 7.98 -2.32 5.87
N ASN A 36 8.86 -3.33 5.77
CA ASN A 36 10.17 -3.21 5.14
C ASN A 36 10.95 -1.96 5.61
N LYS A 37 10.90 -1.68 6.92
CA LYS A 37 11.58 -0.55 7.58
C LYS A 37 11.12 0.83 7.15
N GLU A 38 9.95 0.95 6.52
CA GLU A 38 9.37 2.24 6.17
C GLU A 38 8.95 3.01 7.43
N PRO A 39 9.52 4.21 7.69
CA PRO A 39 9.31 4.91 8.96
C PRO A 39 7.84 5.23 9.26
N ASP A 40 7.08 5.72 8.28
CA ASP A 40 5.71 6.19 8.50
C ASP A 40 4.77 5.03 8.88
N LEU A 41 4.83 3.93 8.13
CA LEU A 41 4.02 2.75 8.42
C LEU A 41 4.48 2.06 9.73
N THR A 42 5.78 2.08 10.02
CA THR A 42 6.33 1.55 11.28
C THR A 42 5.81 2.34 12.48
N ASP A 43 5.80 3.67 12.40
CA ASP A 43 5.32 4.55 13.46
C ASP A 43 3.82 4.36 13.70
N ILE A 44 3.02 4.24 12.62
CA ILE A 44 1.58 3.96 12.71
C ILE A 44 1.34 2.65 13.48
N ILE A 45 2.01 1.56 13.10
CA ILE A 45 1.78 0.24 13.72
C ILE A 45 2.23 0.23 15.18
N LEU A 46 3.43 0.74 15.48
CA LEU A 46 3.96 0.76 16.85
C LEU A 46 3.10 1.63 17.79
N LYS A 47 2.59 2.78 17.31
CA LYS A 47 1.63 3.58 18.10
C LYS A 47 0.35 2.83 18.38
N LEU A 48 -0.23 2.17 17.39
CA LEU A 48 -1.45 1.40 17.61
C LEU A 48 -1.25 0.24 18.58
N ILE A 49 -0.09 -0.43 18.55
CA ILE A 49 0.27 -1.48 19.52
C ILE A 49 0.27 -0.90 20.95
N LEU A 50 0.85 0.29 21.15
CA LEU A 50 0.85 0.99 22.46
C LEU A 50 -0.52 1.53 22.89
N GLU A 51 -1.44 1.77 21.95
CA GLU A 51 -2.78 2.32 22.22
C GLU A 51 -3.83 1.24 22.48
N ASN A 52 -3.73 0.08 21.81
CA ASN A 52 -4.70 -1.01 21.93
C ASN A 52 -4.42 -1.94 23.11
N ASN A 53 -3.51 -1.56 24.02
CA ASN A 53 -3.03 -2.40 25.11
C ASN A 53 -2.75 -3.82 24.62
N PHE A 54 -1.93 -3.91 23.57
CA PHE A 54 -1.50 -5.17 22.98
C PHE A 54 -0.67 -5.95 24.01
N HIS A 55 -1.35 -6.63 24.93
CA HIS A 55 -0.77 -7.38 26.02
C HIS A 55 -0.20 -8.67 25.46
N VAL A 56 1.05 -8.59 24.99
CA VAL A 56 1.86 -9.77 24.81
C VAL A 56 2.58 -10.03 26.11
N LEU A 57 1.88 -10.74 26.98
CA LEU A 57 2.52 -11.55 28.00
C LEU A 57 2.71 -12.93 27.33
N ASP A 58 3.90 -13.52 27.42
CA ASP A 58 4.33 -14.79 26.81
C ASP A 58 4.95 -14.73 25.40
N SER A 59 5.74 -15.78 25.10
CA SER A 59 6.64 -15.97 23.94
C SER A 59 5.97 -16.09 22.56
N GLU A 60 4.83 -15.43 22.36
CA GLU A 60 4.01 -15.45 21.14
C GLU A 60 3.95 -14.07 20.46
N GLU A 61 4.90 -13.16 20.74
CA GLU A 61 4.93 -11.81 20.14
C GLU A 61 4.87 -11.83 18.61
N GLU A 62 5.50 -12.82 17.98
CA GLU A 62 5.51 -12.95 16.52
C GLU A 62 4.11 -13.19 15.95
N ASP A 63 3.45 -14.26 16.37
CA ASP A 63 2.10 -14.61 15.92
C ASP A 63 1.09 -13.52 16.25
N LYS A 64 1.24 -12.87 17.41
CA LYS A 64 0.35 -11.77 17.81
C LYS A 64 0.57 -10.55 16.90
N VAL A 65 1.80 -10.20 16.53
CA VAL A 65 2.07 -9.06 15.63
C VAL A 65 1.50 -9.36 14.24
N GLU A 66 1.67 -10.57 13.73
CA GLU A 66 1.02 -10.98 12.48
C GLU A 66 -0.50 -10.83 12.57
N TYR A 67 -1.14 -11.41 13.60
CA TYR A 67 -2.57 -11.28 13.84
C TYR A 67 -3.00 -9.81 13.89
N PHE A 68 -2.22 -8.97 14.56
CA PHE A 68 -2.48 -7.54 14.66
C PHE A 68 -2.45 -6.85 13.29
N VAL A 69 -1.39 -7.07 12.52
CA VAL A 69 -1.25 -6.47 11.17
C VAL A 69 -2.40 -6.92 10.26
N GLN A 70 -2.74 -8.22 10.28
CA GLN A 70 -3.84 -8.75 9.49
C GLN A 70 -5.18 -8.10 9.83
N ASN A 71 -5.51 -7.98 11.12
CA ASN A 71 -6.84 -7.54 11.56
C ASN A 71 -7.01 -6.02 11.62
N TYR A 72 -5.96 -5.28 12.02
CA TYR A 72 -6.05 -3.84 12.25
C TYR A 72 -5.52 -3.01 11.10
N ILE A 73 -4.63 -3.56 10.27
CA ILE A 73 -4.04 -2.86 9.12
C ILE A 73 -4.64 -3.36 7.81
N ILE A 74 -4.48 -4.65 7.49
CA ILE A 74 -4.85 -5.21 6.18
C ILE A 74 -6.37 -5.27 6.01
N LYS A 75 -7.09 -5.92 6.93
CA LYS A 75 -8.56 -6.07 6.83
C LYS A 75 -9.30 -4.73 6.83
N ASN A 76 -8.76 -3.75 7.56
CA ASN A 76 -9.36 -2.42 7.72
C ASN A 76 -8.63 -1.34 6.92
N TRP A 77 -7.88 -1.69 5.88
CA TRP A 77 -6.96 -0.76 5.20
C TRP A 77 -7.64 0.50 4.64
N ARG A 78 -8.93 0.44 4.28
CA ARG A 78 -9.67 1.60 3.74
C ARG A 78 -10.07 2.63 4.81
N ASN A 79 -10.25 2.22 6.07
CA ASN A 79 -10.84 3.07 7.13
C ASN A 79 -10.07 3.06 8.46
N GLY A 80 -9.05 2.21 8.60
CA GLY A 80 -8.22 2.10 9.79
C GLY A 80 -7.16 3.19 9.89
N ALA A 81 -6.30 3.07 10.90
CA ALA A 81 -5.29 4.07 11.19
C ALA A 81 -4.24 4.23 10.08
N ALA A 82 -3.91 3.15 9.36
CA ALA A 82 -3.01 3.21 8.20
C ALA A 82 -3.71 3.67 6.90
N SER A 83 -5.01 3.99 6.94
CA SER A 83 -5.77 4.23 5.71
C SER A 83 -5.27 5.42 4.90
N GLN A 84 -4.87 6.51 5.55
CA GLN A 84 -4.34 7.68 4.83
C GLN A 84 -3.05 7.34 4.08
N HIS A 85 -2.18 6.53 4.70
CA HIS A 85 -0.93 6.06 4.11
C HIS A 85 -1.20 5.21 2.87
N LEU A 86 -2.03 4.18 3.01
CA LEU A 86 -2.36 3.22 1.96
C LEU A 86 -3.15 3.86 0.82
N LYS A 87 -4.08 4.77 1.13
CA LYS A 87 -4.79 5.57 0.12
C LYS A 87 -3.85 6.48 -0.67
N THR A 88 -2.80 7.01 -0.06
CA THR A 88 -1.84 7.86 -0.77
C THR A 88 -1.11 7.06 -1.86
N ILE A 89 -0.68 5.84 -1.55
CA ILE A 89 -0.05 4.93 -2.52
C ILE A 89 -1.02 4.56 -3.65
N CYS A 90 -2.26 4.19 -3.27
CA CYS A 90 -3.35 3.92 -4.22
C CYS A 90 -3.59 5.11 -5.17
N HIS A 91 -3.71 6.33 -4.63
CA HIS A 91 -3.92 7.54 -5.43
C HIS A 91 -2.75 7.82 -6.40
N GLN A 92 -1.51 7.54 -6.00
CA GLN A 92 -0.34 7.74 -6.86
C GLN A 92 -0.40 6.84 -8.12
N ILE A 93 -1.00 5.66 -8.01
CA ILE A 93 -1.20 4.73 -9.13
C ILE A 93 -2.40 5.17 -9.99
N ILE A 94 -3.50 5.54 -9.35
CA ILE A 94 -4.79 5.77 -10.03
C ILE A 94 -4.91 7.17 -10.65
N ARG A 95 -4.16 8.18 -10.18
CA ARG A 95 -4.27 9.56 -10.69
C ARG A 95 -3.99 9.71 -12.19
N HIS A 96 -3.26 8.76 -12.77
CA HIS A 96 -2.82 8.82 -14.16
C HIS A 96 -3.89 8.28 -15.10
N GLN A 97 -5.09 8.88 -15.15
CA GLN A 97 -6.30 8.34 -15.81
C GLN A 97 -6.08 7.56 -17.13
N GLN A 98 -5.22 8.05 -18.04
CA GLN A 98 -4.91 7.35 -19.30
C GLN A 98 -4.00 6.14 -19.13
N LYS A 99 -3.08 6.19 -18.15
CA LYS A 99 -2.12 5.13 -17.81
C LYS A 99 -2.57 4.22 -16.67
N THR A 100 -3.62 4.55 -15.92
CA THR A 100 -4.05 3.75 -14.75
C THR A 100 -4.24 2.28 -15.10
N LYS A 101 -4.90 1.98 -16.23
CA LYS A 101 -5.06 0.59 -16.71
C LYS A 101 -3.73 -0.10 -16.99
N VAL A 102 -2.77 0.63 -17.56
CA VAL A 102 -1.43 0.11 -17.88
C VAL A 102 -0.65 -0.15 -16.60
N LEU A 103 -0.66 0.80 -15.66
CA LEU A 103 0.03 0.69 -14.37
C LEU A 103 -0.52 -0.47 -13.54
N LEU A 104 -1.85 -0.62 -13.46
CA LEU A 104 -2.51 -1.71 -12.75
C LEU A 104 -2.17 -3.09 -13.35
N LYS A 105 -2.22 -3.22 -14.68
CA LYS A 105 -1.85 -4.48 -15.36
C LYS A 105 -0.37 -4.79 -15.21
N LEU A 106 0.50 -3.79 -15.35
CA LEU A 106 1.93 -3.97 -15.16
C LEU A 106 2.23 -4.41 -13.72
N TYR A 107 1.61 -3.75 -12.74
CA TYR A 107 1.73 -4.16 -11.35
C TYR A 107 1.26 -5.60 -11.12
N GLN A 108 0.15 -6.04 -11.73
CA GLN A 108 -0.35 -7.42 -11.61
C GLN A 108 0.68 -8.47 -12.08
N VAL A 109 1.41 -8.17 -13.15
CA VAL A 109 2.48 -9.04 -13.66
C VAL A 109 3.68 -9.00 -12.71
N LEU A 110 4.15 -7.80 -12.34
CA LEU A 110 5.31 -7.61 -11.47
C LEU A 110 5.11 -8.11 -10.03
N SER A 111 3.86 -8.20 -9.55
CA SER A 111 3.56 -8.75 -8.23
C SER A 111 3.54 -10.28 -8.19
N SER A 112 3.41 -10.92 -9.36
CA SER A 112 3.33 -12.37 -9.53
C SER A 112 4.64 -13.01 -10.00
N GLU A 113 5.50 -12.24 -10.68
CA GLU A 113 6.73 -12.73 -11.31
C GLU A 113 7.97 -11.97 -10.83
N LYS A 114 9.12 -12.64 -10.80
CA LYS A 114 10.42 -11.96 -10.59
C LYS A 114 10.91 -11.40 -11.91
N VAL A 115 10.73 -10.09 -12.10
CA VAL A 115 11.11 -9.40 -13.33
C VAL A 115 12.33 -8.51 -13.06
N GLN A 116 13.30 -8.58 -13.97
CA GLN A 116 14.44 -7.65 -13.97
C GLN A 116 13.93 -6.22 -14.17
N THR A 117 14.59 -5.24 -13.56
CA THR A 117 14.21 -3.84 -13.75
C THR A 117 14.30 -3.45 -15.21
N ASP A 118 13.19 -3.01 -15.80
CA ASP A 118 13.20 -2.26 -17.05
C ASP A 118 13.16 -0.75 -16.76
N ASP A 119 13.64 0.05 -17.70
CA ASP A 119 13.79 1.50 -17.53
C ASP A 119 12.55 2.29 -18.01
N THR A 120 11.39 1.62 -18.11
CA THR A 120 10.16 2.21 -18.66
C THR A 120 9.58 3.30 -17.76
N LEU A 121 8.79 4.19 -18.34
CA LEU A 121 8.11 5.26 -17.59
C LEU A 121 7.09 4.69 -16.60
N GLU A 122 6.48 3.56 -16.93
CA GLU A 122 5.49 2.86 -16.13
C GLU A 122 6.13 2.22 -14.89
N VAL A 123 7.29 1.54 -15.05
CA VAL A 123 8.05 1.03 -13.89
C VAL A 123 8.54 2.19 -13.01
N LYS A 124 9.03 3.28 -13.60
CA LYS A 124 9.42 4.48 -12.83
C LYS A 124 8.26 5.06 -12.03
N ALA A 125 7.05 5.07 -12.59
CA ALA A 125 5.85 5.53 -11.88
C ALA A 125 5.49 4.61 -10.69
N LEU A 126 5.59 3.29 -10.85
CA LEU A 126 5.33 2.31 -9.78
C LEU A 126 6.39 2.36 -8.66
N LEU A 127 7.65 2.66 -9.01
CA LEU A 127 8.71 2.91 -8.04
C LEU A 127 8.47 4.23 -7.29
N GLN A 128 8.07 5.29 -8.00
CA GLN A 128 7.74 6.59 -7.39
C GLN A 128 6.51 6.53 -6.46
N SER A 129 5.60 5.58 -6.68
CA SER A 129 4.47 5.37 -5.78
C SER A 129 4.84 4.60 -4.51
N ASN A 130 6.11 4.20 -4.35
CA ASN A 130 6.60 3.31 -3.30
C ASN A 130 5.86 1.95 -3.20
N LEU A 131 5.10 1.56 -4.23
CA LEU A 131 4.42 0.26 -4.26
C LEU A 131 5.42 -0.85 -4.59
N LEU A 132 6.36 -0.54 -5.48
CA LEU A 132 7.49 -1.40 -5.80
C LEU A 132 8.79 -0.78 -5.31
N VAL A 133 9.79 -1.63 -5.09
CA VAL A 133 11.18 -1.23 -4.90
C VAL A 133 12.09 -2.10 -5.73
N THR A 134 13.27 -1.57 -6.03
CA THR A 134 14.37 -2.34 -6.60
C THR A 134 15.22 -2.87 -5.47
N GLU A 135 15.30 -4.19 -5.33
CA GLU A 135 16.20 -4.87 -4.41
C GLU A 135 17.04 -5.89 -5.18
N HIS A 136 18.36 -5.82 -5.03
CA HIS A 136 19.31 -6.67 -5.76
C HIS A 136 19.08 -6.70 -7.29
N GLY A 137 18.66 -5.58 -7.88
CA GLY A 137 18.39 -5.46 -9.32
C GLY A 137 17.06 -6.10 -9.78
N GLN A 138 16.19 -6.49 -8.85
CA GLN A 138 14.87 -7.05 -9.13
C GLN A 138 13.77 -6.15 -8.58
N LEU A 139 12.66 -6.07 -9.31
CA LEU A 139 11.45 -5.40 -8.82
C LEU A 139 10.73 -6.33 -7.83
N LYS A 140 10.36 -5.80 -6.67
CA LYS A 140 9.52 -6.48 -5.69
C LYS A 140 8.47 -5.52 -5.13
N VAL A 141 7.35 -6.07 -4.68
CA VAL A 141 6.41 -5.31 -3.84
C VAL A 141 7.14 -4.84 -2.59
N HIS A 142 7.01 -3.55 -2.26
CA HIS A 142 7.85 -2.89 -1.28
C HIS A 142 7.79 -3.56 0.10
N ASN A 143 6.60 -3.94 0.56
CA ASN A 143 6.45 -4.64 1.83
C ASN A 143 5.27 -5.64 1.81
N PRO A 144 5.23 -6.59 2.78
CA PRO A 144 4.15 -7.57 2.88
C PRO A 144 2.75 -6.97 3.05
N ILE A 145 2.61 -5.83 3.74
CA ILE A 145 1.31 -5.13 3.89
C ILE A 145 0.78 -4.70 2.52
N TYR A 146 1.62 -4.13 1.67
CA TYR A 146 1.25 -3.68 0.34
C TYR A 146 0.89 -4.86 -0.55
N LYS A 147 1.61 -5.97 -0.44
CA LYS A 147 1.29 -7.19 -1.18
C LYS A 147 -0.08 -7.74 -0.79
N ALA A 148 -0.44 -7.65 0.49
CA ALA A 148 -1.73 -8.12 0.99
C ALA A 148 -2.89 -7.17 0.64
N VAL A 149 -2.66 -5.85 0.71
CA VAL A 149 -3.68 -4.82 0.46
C VAL A 149 -3.93 -4.60 -1.03
N PHE A 150 -2.87 -4.44 -1.81
CA PHE A 150 -2.93 -4.26 -3.27
C PHE A 150 -2.92 -5.62 -3.96
N SER A 151 -3.85 -6.49 -3.55
CA SER A 151 -3.93 -7.85 -4.06
C SER A 151 -4.40 -7.90 -5.52
N LYS A 152 -4.42 -9.11 -6.09
CA LYS A 152 -4.99 -9.33 -7.42
C LYS A 152 -6.46 -8.88 -7.49
N GLU A 153 -7.24 -9.18 -6.46
CA GLU A 153 -8.64 -8.79 -6.34
C GLU A 153 -8.78 -7.27 -6.33
N TRP A 154 -7.93 -6.57 -5.57
CA TRP A 154 -7.92 -5.10 -5.58
C TRP A 154 -7.61 -4.54 -6.97
N VAL A 155 -6.63 -5.11 -7.69
CA VAL A 155 -6.32 -4.68 -9.07
C VAL A 155 -7.52 -4.85 -9.99
N GLU A 156 -8.25 -5.97 -9.88
CA GLU A 156 -9.44 -6.25 -10.67
C GLU A 156 -10.59 -5.26 -10.36
N GLU A 157 -10.82 -4.95 -9.07
CA GLU A 157 -11.78 -3.94 -8.62
C GLU A 157 -11.49 -2.56 -9.23
N GLU A 158 -10.22 -2.13 -9.20
CA GLU A 158 -9.82 -0.83 -9.75
C GLU A 158 -9.91 -0.80 -11.28
N LEU A 159 -9.54 -1.89 -11.97
CA LEU A 159 -9.70 -1.99 -13.42
C LEU A 159 -11.17 -1.91 -13.85
N GLU A 160 -12.08 -2.56 -13.12
CA GLU A 160 -13.52 -2.47 -13.37
C GLU A 160 -14.03 -1.05 -13.15
N SER A 161 -13.58 -0.38 -12.08
CA SER A 161 -13.94 1.00 -11.76
C SER A 161 -13.49 1.97 -12.86
N VAL A 162 -12.25 1.83 -13.34
CA VAL A 162 -11.73 2.66 -14.45
C VAL A 162 -12.49 2.39 -15.76
N ASN A 163 -12.93 1.15 -16.01
CA ASN A 163 -13.73 0.83 -17.20
C ASN A 163 -15.12 1.48 -17.16
N LYS A 164 -15.77 1.56 -16.00
CA LYS A 164 -17.07 2.23 -15.82
C LYS A 164 -16.99 3.75 -16.00
N LEU A 165 -15.85 4.35 -15.67
CA LEU A 165 -15.62 5.80 -15.75
C LEU A 165 -15.22 6.29 -17.14
N GLN A 166 -14.76 5.40 -18.03
CA GLN A 166 -14.43 5.75 -19.41
C GLN A 166 -15.68 5.58 -20.30
N PRO A 167 -16.11 6.60 -21.06
CA PRO A 167 -17.23 6.46 -21.98
C PRO A 167 -16.91 5.38 -23.02
N SER A 168 -17.89 4.52 -23.34
CA SER A 168 -17.65 3.50 -24.35
C SER A 168 -17.46 4.16 -25.71
N PRO A 169 -16.75 3.52 -26.67
CA PRO A 169 -16.63 4.04 -28.03
C PRO A 169 -17.99 4.37 -28.67
N ARG A 170 -19.06 3.63 -28.29
CA ARG A 170 -20.43 3.88 -28.77
C ARG A 170 -21.04 5.17 -28.21
N ASP A 171 -20.62 5.59 -27.02
CA ASP A 171 -21.09 6.83 -26.39
C ASP A 171 -20.38 8.05 -27.00
N ILE A 172 -19.14 7.87 -27.47
CA ILE A 172 -18.38 8.90 -28.18
C ILE A 172 -18.97 9.16 -29.57
N GLU A 173 -19.37 8.11 -30.31
CA GLU A 173 -20.01 8.25 -31.64
C GLU A 173 -21.38 8.96 -31.58
N LYS A 174 -22.19 8.67 -30.56
CA LYS A 174 -23.49 9.35 -30.37
C LYS A 174 -23.33 10.85 -30.09
N ASN A 175 -22.30 11.23 -29.34
CA ASN A 175 -22.04 12.63 -29.01
C ASN A 175 -21.49 13.43 -30.20
N GLN A 176 -20.72 12.81 -31.11
CA GLN A 176 -20.23 13.48 -32.33
C GLN A 176 -21.30 13.68 -33.41
N THR A 177 -22.38 12.88 -33.38
CA THR A 177 -23.46 12.99 -34.38
C THR A 177 -24.43 14.12 -34.06
N THR A 178 -24.59 14.46 -32.77
CA THR A 178 -25.51 15.53 -32.32
C THR A 178 -24.97 16.93 -32.61
N ASP A 179 -23.64 17.11 -32.60
CA ASP A 179 -23.01 18.42 -32.87
C ASP A 179 -22.98 18.82 -34.36
N LYS A 180 -23.19 17.88 -35.30
CA LYS A 180 -23.24 18.19 -36.74
C LYS A 180 -24.59 18.72 -37.24
N PHE A 181 -25.65 18.66 -36.43
CA PHE A 181 -26.99 19.13 -36.82
C PHE A 181 -27.39 20.51 -36.27
N ASN A 182 -26.52 21.17 -35.48
CA ASN A 182 -26.79 22.50 -34.91
C ASN A 182 -26.07 23.65 -35.61
N ILE A 183 -25.51 23.43 -36.81
CA ILE A 183 -25.04 24.50 -37.69
C ILE A 183 -25.86 24.40 -38.97
N ILE A 184 -27.10 24.88 -38.96
CA ILE A 184 -27.90 25.47 -40.04
C ILE A 184 -29.29 25.69 -39.43
N ASN A 185 -29.52 26.90 -38.90
CA ASN A 185 -30.75 27.69 -39.00
C ASN A 185 -30.59 28.98 -38.20
#